data_AF-Q0CZ49-F1
#
_entry.id   AF-Q0CZ49-F1
#
_cell.length_a   1.000
_cell.length_b   1.000
_cell.length_c   1.000
_cell.angle_alpha   90.00
_cell.angle_beta   90.00
_cell.angle_gamma   90.00
#
_symmetry.space_group_name_H-M   'P 1'
#
loop_
_entity.id
_entity.type
_entity.pdbx_description
1 polymer ?
#
loop_
_entity_poly.entity_id
_entity_poly.type
_entity_poly.pdbx_seq_one_letter_code
_entity_poly.pdbx_strand_id
1 'polypeptide(L)'
;MSRLLLFFLLSLASCHTTFTTLYVDTVNQGDGVCVRMNRNAEKASDPIYPITSKNMACGASSLPFNLHPHLLTSTGYDGEKAVSRVCPAKASSLLTFEFREYPDAAQPGAIDISHKGPCAVYMKKVDDATADDNAAGDGWFKVWQEDYDSTAGKWCTEKLIDNDGFLSVRVPGDIVQGDYLVRTELLALHNADANPPDPQFYVGCAQVFVQGGGSAKPETVSIGEGTYHLDGMPGLTFNIYDQPMKLPYPMFGPKVYQSGEANVAANVKVASAQQVQQHGLKPEGCILVRDNWCGFEVPEYSTEDGCWSSSEKCWEQSDMCWNTALPTGNSVCQVWQDKCSAIDEACSSGDYNGPPNKGKDLTPPLKAIQGSTKVFTSTTKRAHRARRGHGH
;
A
#
# COMPACT_ATOMS: atom_id res chain seq x y z
N MET A 1 20.92 -47.61 15.18
CA MET A 1 21.46 -46.23 15.10
C MET A 1 20.82 -45.55 13.90
N SER A 2 19.65 -44.92 14.09
CA SER A 2 18.93 -44.24 13.02
C SER A 2 19.47 -42.80 12.90
N ARG A 3 20.02 -42.45 11.74
CA ARG A 3 20.56 -41.11 11.48
C ARG A 3 19.40 -40.14 11.23
N LEU A 4 19.28 -39.15 12.10
CA LEU A 4 18.40 -37.99 11.93
C LEU A 4 18.94 -37.15 10.76
N LEU A 5 18.21 -37.06 9.65
CA LEU A 5 18.48 -36.08 8.60
C LEU A 5 17.97 -34.72 9.08
N LEU A 6 18.88 -33.81 9.38
CA LEU A 6 18.59 -32.38 9.47
C LEU A 6 18.31 -31.87 8.05
N PHE A 7 17.06 -31.50 7.78
CA PHE A 7 16.74 -30.66 6.63
C PHE A 7 17.15 -29.22 6.96
N PHE A 8 18.21 -28.73 6.31
CA PHE A 8 18.45 -27.30 6.21
C PHE A 8 17.36 -26.72 5.30
N LEU A 9 16.40 -26.01 5.89
CA LEU A 9 15.54 -25.08 5.16
C LEU A 9 16.46 -23.96 4.65
N LEU A 10 16.77 -23.99 3.35
CA LEU A 10 17.35 -22.85 2.66
C LEU A 10 16.32 -21.72 2.72
N SER A 11 16.65 -20.63 3.41
CA SER A 11 15.90 -19.38 3.34
C SER A 11 15.84 -18.96 1.88
N LEU A 12 14.66 -19.05 1.27
CA LEU A 12 14.40 -18.39 -0.01
C LEU A 12 14.58 -16.89 0.24
N ALA A 13 15.65 -16.30 -0.30
CA ALA A 13 15.79 -14.85 -0.33
C ALA A 13 14.61 -14.31 -1.15
N SER A 14 13.73 -13.54 -0.53
CA SER A 14 12.61 -12.91 -1.23
C SER A 14 13.14 -11.62 -1.85
N CYS A 15 13.60 -11.63 -3.10
CA CYS A 15 14.14 -10.40 -3.73
C CYS A 15 13.10 -9.29 -4.00
N HIS A 16 11.85 -9.50 -3.61
CA HIS A 16 10.68 -8.77 -4.08
C HIS A 16 10.09 -7.87 -2.98
N THR A 17 9.16 -6.97 -3.30
CA THR A 17 8.68 -5.95 -2.34
C THR A 17 7.16 -5.82 -2.32
N THR A 18 6.62 -5.37 -1.19
CA THR A 18 5.21 -5.00 -1.07
C THR A 18 5.02 -3.73 -0.26
N PHE A 19 3.99 -2.95 -0.58
CA PHE A 19 3.57 -1.80 0.22
C PHE A 19 2.74 -2.28 1.42
N THR A 20 3.23 -2.07 2.64
CA THR A 20 2.61 -2.63 3.86
C THR A 20 1.88 -1.60 4.70
N THR A 21 2.43 -0.39 4.83
CA THR A 21 2.05 0.52 5.93
C THR A 21 2.01 1.96 5.46
N LEU A 22 0.84 2.58 5.64
CA LEU A 22 0.64 4.01 5.36
C LEU A 22 0.96 4.85 6.59
N TYR A 23 1.61 5.99 6.37
CA TYR A 23 1.76 7.05 7.35
C TYR A 23 1.12 8.33 6.81
N VAL A 24 0.40 9.04 7.66
CA VAL A 24 -0.17 10.35 7.34
C VAL A 24 0.44 11.38 8.28
N ASP A 25 1.15 12.37 7.73
CA ASP A 25 1.85 13.41 8.49
C ASP A 25 2.72 12.81 9.63
N THR A 26 3.49 11.77 9.29
CA THR A 26 4.36 10.98 10.19
C THR A 26 3.65 10.03 11.17
N VAL A 27 2.31 10.06 11.22
CA VAL A 27 1.53 9.15 12.08
C VAL A 27 1.35 7.82 11.37
N ASN A 28 1.91 6.76 11.97
CA ASN A 28 1.71 5.37 11.53
C ASN A 28 0.22 5.00 11.63
N GLN A 29 -0.38 4.54 10.54
CA GLN A 29 -1.79 4.13 10.53
C GLN A 29 -2.01 2.68 10.99
N GLY A 30 -0.95 1.87 11.02
CA GLY A 30 -0.97 0.44 11.30
C GLY A 30 -0.73 -0.38 10.04
N ASP A 31 -0.14 -1.56 10.20
CA ASP A 31 0.15 -2.46 9.10
C ASP A 31 -1.16 -2.93 8.42
N GLY A 32 -1.21 -2.81 7.09
CA GLY A 32 -2.39 -3.16 6.29
C GLY A 32 -3.60 -2.24 6.46
N VAL A 33 -3.59 -1.31 7.43
CA VAL A 33 -4.70 -0.39 7.69
C VAL A 33 -4.87 0.56 6.49
N CYS A 34 -6.07 0.55 5.91
CA CYS A 34 -6.41 1.29 4.70
C CYS A 34 -5.63 0.87 3.43
N VAL A 35 -4.89 -0.24 3.46
CA VAL A 35 -4.09 -0.71 2.32
C VAL A 35 -4.78 -1.90 1.65
N ARG A 36 -5.03 -1.77 0.34
CA ARG A 36 -5.39 -2.88 -0.55
C ARG A 36 -4.12 -3.58 -0.97
N MET A 37 -3.78 -4.67 -0.28
CA MET A 37 -2.60 -5.49 -0.57
C MET A 37 -3.00 -6.90 -0.99
N ASN A 38 -2.10 -7.56 -1.72
CA ASN A 38 -2.22 -8.99 -2.00
C ASN A 38 -2.31 -9.78 -0.68
N ARG A 39 -3.36 -10.60 -0.52
CA ARG A 39 -3.62 -11.33 0.73
C ARG A 39 -2.93 -12.67 0.79
N ASN A 40 -2.40 -13.15 -0.34
CA ASN A 40 -1.62 -14.38 -0.39
C ASN A 40 -0.21 -14.13 0.15
N ALA A 41 0.09 -14.59 1.36
CA ALA A 41 1.39 -14.36 2.01
C ALA A 41 2.59 -14.91 1.22
N GLU A 42 2.42 -15.99 0.46
CA GLU A 42 3.50 -16.57 -0.37
C GLU A 42 3.81 -15.74 -1.62
N LYS A 43 2.90 -14.84 -1.99
CA LYS A 43 2.91 -14.08 -3.24
C LYS A 43 2.74 -12.58 -3.03
N ALA A 44 2.72 -12.13 -1.79
CA ALA A 44 2.39 -10.75 -1.43
C ALA A 44 3.37 -9.74 -2.00
N SER A 45 4.63 -10.16 -2.18
CA SER A 45 5.72 -9.38 -2.75
C SER A 45 5.94 -9.65 -4.24
N ASP A 46 5.35 -10.70 -4.85
CA ASP A 46 5.57 -11.03 -6.27
C ASP A 46 5.19 -9.85 -7.20
N PRO A 47 5.90 -9.66 -8.32
CA PRO A 47 5.58 -8.61 -9.26
C PRO A 47 4.27 -8.93 -10.01
N ILE A 48 3.61 -7.89 -10.51
CA ILE A 48 2.35 -8.09 -11.25
C ILE A 48 2.64 -8.64 -12.64
N TYR A 49 2.01 -9.78 -12.94
CA TYR A 49 2.06 -10.43 -14.25
C TYR A 49 0.66 -10.91 -14.70
N PRO A 50 0.33 -10.83 -16.01
CA PRO A 50 1.08 -10.12 -17.06
C PRO A 50 0.95 -8.60 -16.91
N ILE A 51 1.88 -7.84 -17.51
CA ILE A 51 1.87 -6.37 -17.39
C ILE A 51 0.65 -5.70 -18.05
N THR A 52 -0.03 -6.42 -18.93
CA THR A 52 -1.26 -5.97 -19.58
C THR A 52 -2.50 -6.13 -18.70
N SER A 53 -2.40 -6.76 -17.54
CA SER A 53 -3.57 -7.06 -16.70
C SER A 53 -4.14 -5.83 -16.01
N LYS A 54 -5.46 -5.81 -15.80
CA LYS A 54 -6.14 -4.86 -14.90
C LYS A 54 -5.54 -4.78 -13.49
N ASN A 55 -4.85 -5.84 -13.03
CA ASN A 55 -4.15 -5.88 -11.74
C ASN A 55 -3.08 -4.79 -11.61
N MET A 56 -2.66 -4.15 -12.70
CA MET A 56 -1.77 -3.00 -12.65
C MET A 56 -2.33 -1.79 -11.89
N ALA A 57 -3.65 -1.70 -11.70
CA ALA A 57 -4.27 -0.61 -10.96
C ALA A 57 -3.89 -0.62 -9.48
N CYS A 58 -4.13 -1.73 -8.76
CA CYS A 58 -3.89 -1.81 -7.31
C CYS A 58 -3.25 -3.13 -6.84
N GLY A 59 -2.77 -3.95 -7.76
CA GLY A 59 -2.17 -5.27 -7.47
C GLY A 59 -3.22 -6.38 -7.39
N ALA A 60 -2.78 -7.64 -7.39
CA ALA A 60 -3.59 -8.82 -7.04
C ALA A 60 -2.69 -10.04 -6.82
N SER A 61 -3.25 -11.11 -6.24
CA SER A 61 -2.66 -12.47 -6.27
C SER A 61 -2.23 -12.86 -7.70
N SER A 62 -0.95 -13.17 -7.84
CA SER A 62 -0.38 -13.82 -9.03
C SER A 62 -1.03 -15.19 -9.22
N LEU A 63 -1.62 -15.44 -10.38
CA LEU A 63 -2.03 -16.80 -10.75
C LEU A 63 -0.79 -17.73 -10.74
N PRO A 64 -0.92 -19.00 -10.34
CA PRO A 64 0.17 -19.94 -10.50
C PRO A 64 0.53 -20.09 -11.97
N PHE A 65 1.83 -19.98 -12.27
CA PHE A 65 2.41 -20.33 -13.56
C PHE A 65 2.10 -21.81 -13.83
N ASN A 66 1.17 -22.10 -14.75
CA ASN A 66 0.73 -23.42 -15.29
C ASN A 66 -0.70 -23.92 -15.01
N LEU A 67 -1.74 -23.09 -14.93
CA LEU A 67 -3.13 -23.58 -15.04
C LEU A 67 -3.95 -22.92 -16.14
N HIS A 68 -4.69 -23.78 -16.86
CA HIS A 68 -5.51 -23.48 -18.03
C HIS A 68 -6.62 -22.44 -17.74
N PRO A 69 -6.97 -21.58 -18.71
CA PRO A 69 -7.86 -20.42 -18.51
C PRO A 69 -9.35 -20.74 -18.26
N HIS A 70 -9.76 -22.01 -18.17
CA HIS A 70 -11.18 -22.41 -18.15
C HIS A 70 -11.75 -22.82 -16.78
N LEU A 71 -11.01 -22.65 -15.68
CA LEU A 71 -11.47 -22.94 -14.31
C LEU A 71 -11.49 -21.67 -13.43
N LEU A 72 -11.92 -20.55 -14.02
CA LEU A 72 -12.14 -19.27 -13.33
C LEU A 72 -13.50 -19.26 -12.63
N THR A 73 -13.59 -19.87 -11.45
CA THR A 73 -14.67 -19.57 -10.51
C THR A 73 -14.11 -19.39 -9.11
N SER A 74 -14.18 -18.15 -8.61
CA SER A 74 -14.04 -17.75 -7.21
C SER A 74 -12.63 -17.71 -6.59
N THR A 75 -11.90 -16.59 -6.75
CA THR A 75 -11.07 -15.94 -5.71
C THR A 75 -10.72 -14.52 -6.18
N GLY A 76 -11.29 -13.50 -5.53
CA GLY A 76 -11.26 -12.10 -5.97
C GLY A 76 -9.88 -11.44 -5.87
N TYR A 77 -9.50 -10.78 -6.97
CA TYR A 77 -8.29 -10.03 -7.26
C TYR A 77 -7.96 -8.94 -6.22
N ASP A 78 -6.93 -9.18 -5.39
CA ASP A 78 -6.71 -8.51 -4.10
C ASP A 78 -6.43 -6.99 -4.10
N GLY A 79 -6.33 -6.30 -5.24
CA GLY A 79 -6.30 -4.83 -5.32
C GLY A 79 -7.61 -4.18 -5.76
N GLU A 80 -8.51 -4.93 -6.40
CA GLU A 80 -9.88 -4.49 -6.70
C GLU A 80 -10.80 -4.69 -5.49
N LYS A 81 -10.41 -5.53 -4.53
CA LYS A 81 -11.13 -5.69 -3.27
C LYS A 81 -10.78 -4.58 -2.30
N ALA A 82 -11.80 -3.87 -1.85
CA ALA A 82 -11.65 -2.82 -0.88
C ALA A 82 -11.35 -3.40 0.51
N VAL A 83 -10.72 -2.60 1.35
CA VAL A 83 -10.64 -2.85 2.78
C VAL A 83 -11.63 -1.97 3.54
N SER A 84 -12.00 -2.38 4.75
CA SER A 84 -13.05 -1.69 5.52
C SER A 84 -12.63 -0.34 6.09
N ARG A 85 -11.36 0.05 6.01
CA ARG A 85 -10.83 1.31 6.60
C ARG A 85 -10.37 2.29 5.53
N VAL A 86 -10.61 3.57 5.78
CA VAL A 86 -10.14 4.69 4.96
C VAL A 86 -9.42 5.66 5.88
N CYS A 87 -8.21 6.05 5.50
CA CYS A 87 -7.34 6.85 6.35
C CYS A 87 -7.56 8.33 6.05
N PRO A 88 -7.85 9.17 7.05
CA PRO A 88 -8.03 10.59 6.80
C PRO A 88 -6.68 11.26 6.53
N ALA A 89 -6.62 12.09 5.49
CA ALA A 89 -5.49 12.97 5.21
C ALA A 89 -6.02 14.36 4.85
N LYS A 90 -5.30 15.42 5.21
CA LYS A 90 -5.66 16.77 4.73
C LYS A 90 -5.10 16.97 3.33
N ALA A 91 -5.69 17.87 2.56
CA ALA A 91 -4.99 18.43 1.42
C ALA A 91 -3.62 18.98 1.87
N SER A 92 -2.56 18.76 1.09
CA SER A 92 -1.15 19.04 1.45
C SER A 92 -0.52 18.11 2.50
N SER A 93 -1.25 17.16 3.09
CA SER A 93 -0.67 16.16 3.98
C SER A 93 0.44 15.40 3.28
N LEU A 94 1.43 14.99 4.06
CA LEU A 94 2.47 14.09 3.61
C LEU A 94 1.98 12.66 3.79
N LEU A 95 1.92 11.91 2.69
CA LEU A 95 1.73 10.46 2.72
C LEU A 95 3.09 9.80 2.62
N THR A 96 3.39 8.88 3.53
CA THR A 96 4.57 8.03 3.43
C THR A 96 4.14 6.57 3.35
N PHE A 97 4.68 5.87 2.36
CA PHE A 97 4.44 4.45 2.09
C PHE A 97 5.66 3.66 2.52
N GLU A 98 5.48 2.69 3.40
CA GLU A 98 6.53 1.76 3.78
C GLU A 98 6.47 0.51 2.91
N PHE A 99 7.59 0.22 2.25
CA PHE A 99 7.80 -0.97 1.45
C PHE A 99 8.68 -1.94 2.22
N ARG A 100 8.27 -3.21 2.26
CA ARG A 100 9.02 -4.28 2.91
C ARG A 100 9.30 -5.42 1.95
N GLU A 101 10.49 -5.96 2.06
CA GLU A 101 10.91 -7.18 1.36
C GLU A 101 10.21 -8.42 1.94
N TYR A 102 10.08 -8.43 3.27
CA TYR A 102 9.32 -9.39 4.05
C TYR A 102 8.10 -8.67 4.64
N PRO A 103 6.87 -8.92 4.16
CA PRO A 103 5.70 -8.15 4.55
C PRO A 103 5.46 -8.14 6.07
N ASP A 104 5.69 -9.28 6.73
CA ASP A 104 5.58 -9.48 8.18
C ASP A 104 6.74 -8.90 9.00
N ALA A 105 7.70 -8.26 8.33
CA ALA A 105 8.93 -7.74 8.90
C ALA A 105 9.76 -8.80 9.66
N ALA A 106 9.68 -10.08 9.26
CA ALA A 106 10.52 -11.14 9.81
C ALA A 106 12.02 -10.87 9.60
N GLN A 107 12.37 -10.14 8.53
CA GLN A 107 13.71 -9.63 8.26
C GLN A 107 13.62 -8.18 7.75
N PRO A 108 14.66 -7.35 7.99
CA PRO A 108 14.72 -6.01 7.42
C PRO A 108 14.94 -6.09 5.91
N GLY A 109 14.47 -5.08 5.18
CA GLY A 109 14.64 -4.98 3.73
C GLY A 109 13.46 -4.27 3.10
N ALA A 110 13.72 -3.54 2.00
CA ALA A 110 12.69 -2.86 1.23
C ALA A 110 12.41 -3.59 -0.09
N ILE A 111 13.45 -3.75 -0.90
CA ILE A 111 13.49 -4.44 -2.18
C ILE A 111 14.95 -4.83 -2.46
N ASP A 112 15.20 -5.90 -3.21
CA ASP A 112 16.58 -6.30 -3.54
C ASP A 112 17.32 -5.21 -4.32
N ILE A 113 18.61 -5.04 -4.04
CA ILE A 113 19.46 -4.00 -4.63
C ILE A 113 19.60 -4.10 -6.16
N SER A 114 19.37 -5.29 -6.74
CA SER A 114 19.34 -5.48 -8.18
C SER A 114 18.14 -4.82 -8.85
N HIS A 115 17.03 -4.59 -8.11
CA HIS A 115 15.76 -4.09 -8.63
C HIS A 115 15.78 -2.57 -8.87
N LYS A 116 16.71 -2.13 -9.72
CA LYS A 116 16.90 -0.75 -10.13
C LYS A 116 15.77 -0.30 -11.05
N GLY A 117 15.16 0.85 -10.77
CA GLY A 117 14.23 1.49 -11.67
C GLY A 117 13.43 2.64 -11.06
N PRO A 118 12.47 3.20 -11.82
CA PRO A 118 11.72 4.38 -11.42
C PRO A 118 10.63 4.05 -10.40
N CYS A 119 10.13 5.10 -9.73
CA CYS A 119 8.91 5.04 -8.93
C CYS A 119 7.92 6.14 -9.32
N ALA A 120 6.64 5.89 -9.11
CA ALA A 120 5.59 6.89 -9.28
C ALA A 120 4.47 6.71 -8.25
N VAL A 121 3.73 7.79 -7.99
CA VAL A 121 2.51 7.76 -7.19
C VAL A 121 1.39 8.47 -7.93
N TYR A 122 0.21 7.84 -7.92
CA TYR A 122 -1.00 8.31 -8.57
C TYR A 122 -2.13 8.40 -7.56
N MET A 123 -3.08 9.28 -7.83
CA MET A 123 -4.33 9.37 -7.09
C MET A 123 -5.52 9.21 -8.05
N LYS A 124 -6.61 8.63 -7.57
CA LYS A 124 -7.89 8.53 -8.29
C LYS A 124 -9.02 8.88 -7.35
N LYS A 125 -9.83 9.88 -7.70
CA LYS A 125 -11.06 10.20 -6.97
C LYS A 125 -12.05 9.06 -7.21
N VAL A 126 -12.66 8.55 -6.14
CA VAL A 126 -13.72 7.54 -6.19
C VAL A 126 -14.94 8.03 -5.41
N ASP A 127 -16.11 7.49 -5.70
CA ASP A 127 -17.33 7.84 -4.94
C ASP A 127 -17.31 7.24 -3.54
N ASP A 128 -16.75 6.03 -3.40
CA ASP A 128 -16.57 5.33 -2.13
C ASP A 128 -15.26 4.53 -2.17
N ALA A 129 -14.32 4.85 -1.27
CA ALA A 129 -13.04 4.13 -1.20
C ALA A 129 -13.16 2.71 -0.62
N THR A 130 -14.29 2.37 -0.01
CA THR A 130 -14.60 1.02 0.50
C THR A 130 -15.41 0.16 -0.48
N ALA A 131 -15.68 0.67 -1.69
CA ALA A 131 -16.29 -0.12 -2.76
C ALA A 131 -15.24 -0.98 -3.51
N ASP A 132 -15.66 -2.19 -3.86
CA ASP A 132 -14.92 -3.10 -4.74
C ASP A 132 -14.96 -2.64 -6.20
N ASP A 133 -14.03 -3.18 -7.00
CA ASP A 133 -14.03 -3.10 -8.47
C ASP A 133 -14.03 -1.66 -9.02
N ASN A 134 -13.40 -0.74 -8.28
CA ASN A 134 -13.33 0.68 -8.60
C ASN A 134 -11.88 1.20 -8.83
N ALA A 135 -10.88 0.33 -8.81
CA ALA A 135 -9.50 0.71 -9.01
C ALA A 135 -9.14 0.83 -10.50
N ALA A 136 -9.32 -0.24 -11.28
CA ALA A 136 -8.99 -0.26 -12.69
C ALA A 136 -9.85 0.69 -13.53
N GLY A 137 -9.26 1.17 -14.62
CA GLY A 137 -9.89 2.07 -15.58
C GLY A 137 -9.47 3.53 -15.40
N ASP A 138 -10.28 4.43 -15.96
CA ASP A 138 -10.03 5.88 -15.93
C ASP A 138 -10.14 6.49 -14.53
N GLY A 139 -9.57 7.68 -14.37
CA GLY A 139 -9.67 8.49 -13.15
C GLY A 139 -8.34 8.73 -12.44
N TRP A 140 -7.24 8.11 -12.90
CA TRP A 140 -5.92 8.25 -12.29
C TRP A 140 -5.20 9.50 -12.77
N PHE A 141 -4.54 10.22 -11.87
CA PHE A 141 -3.60 11.28 -12.22
C PHE A 141 -2.32 11.11 -11.39
N LYS A 142 -1.17 11.38 -12.01
CA LYS A 142 0.14 11.22 -11.36
C LYS A 142 0.40 12.41 -10.45
N VAL A 143 0.72 12.18 -9.18
CA VAL A 143 1.02 13.23 -8.19
C VAL A 143 2.51 13.36 -7.89
N TRP A 144 3.29 12.33 -8.20
CA TRP A 144 4.73 12.33 -7.99
C TRP A 144 5.41 11.27 -8.85
N GLN A 145 6.67 11.51 -9.24
CA GLN A 145 7.56 10.51 -9.82
C GLN A 145 9.01 10.81 -9.48
N GLU A 146 9.83 9.76 -9.52
CA GLU A 146 11.28 9.85 -9.54
C GLU A 146 11.83 8.74 -10.45
N ASP A 147 12.56 9.15 -11.48
CA ASP A 147 13.19 8.23 -12.43
C ASP A 147 14.66 7.97 -12.02
N TYR A 148 15.61 8.08 -12.95
CA TYR A 148 17.04 8.08 -12.66
C TYR A 148 17.54 9.49 -12.32
N ASP A 149 18.08 9.68 -11.11
CA ASP A 149 18.72 10.94 -10.70
C ASP A 149 20.20 10.93 -11.09
N SER A 150 20.52 11.58 -12.21
CA SER A 150 21.91 11.69 -12.68
C SER A 150 22.82 12.48 -11.75
N THR A 151 22.29 13.31 -10.85
CA THR A 151 23.10 14.04 -9.85
C THR A 151 23.50 13.11 -8.71
N ALA A 152 22.59 12.26 -8.25
CA ALA A 152 22.87 11.27 -7.21
C ALA A 152 23.52 9.98 -7.76
N GLY A 153 23.40 9.73 -9.07
CA GLY A 153 23.79 8.47 -9.69
C GLY A 153 22.92 7.29 -9.30
N LYS A 154 21.66 7.54 -8.90
CA LYS A 154 20.75 6.54 -8.32
C LYS A 154 19.38 6.53 -8.99
N TRP A 155 18.82 5.33 -9.14
CA TRP A 155 17.41 5.12 -9.41
C TRP A 155 16.55 5.43 -8.17
N CYS A 156 15.24 5.59 -8.37
CA CYS A 156 14.33 5.77 -7.25
C CYS A 156 14.33 4.57 -6.29
N THR A 157 14.33 3.34 -6.79
CA THR A 157 14.36 2.15 -5.92
C THR A 157 15.63 2.07 -5.07
N GLU A 158 16.76 2.59 -5.56
CA GLU A 158 17.99 2.70 -4.76
C GLU A 158 17.86 3.75 -3.65
N LYS A 159 17.20 4.89 -3.92
CA LYS A 159 16.86 5.88 -2.88
C LYS A 159 15.87 5.34 -1.86
N LEU A 160 14.95 4.48 -2.28
CA LEU A 160 14.02 3.78 -1.40
C LEU A 160 14.76 2.85 -0.44
N ILE A 161 15.73 2.07 -0.95
CA ILE A 161 16.60 1.21 -0.14
C ILE A 161 17.43 2.05 0.84
N ASP A 162 18.05 3.15 0.38
CA ASP A 162 18.81 4.07 1.27
C ASP A 162 17.94 4.67 2.38
N ASN A 163 16.63 4.73 2.19
CA ASN A 163 15.66 5.31 3.10
C ASN A 163 14.80 4.25 3.80
N ASP A 164 15.33 3.03 3.98
CA ASP A 164 14.71 1.93 4.72
C ASP A 164 13.29 1.59 4.26
N GLY A 165 13.00 1.73 2.96
CA GLY A 165 11.68 1.40 2.40
C GLY A 165 10.63 2.50 2.51
N PHE A 166 10.98 3.69 2.99
CA PHE A 166 10.01 4.79 3.14
C PHE A 166 9.98 5.69 1.89
N LEU A 167 8.82 5.76 1.22
CA LEU A 167 8.57 6.64 0.07
C LEU A 167 7.57 7.72 0.46
N SER A 168 7.94 9.00 0.38
CA SER A 168 7.05 10.11 0.77
C SER A 168 6.60 10.97 -0.40
N VAL A 169 5.32 11.35 -0.42
CA VAL A 169 4.72 12.26 -1.41
C VAL A 169 3.73 13.23 -0.73
N ARG A 170 3.48 14.38 -1.36
CA ARG A 170 2.47 15.33 -0.86
C ARG A 170 1.15 15.16 -1.62
N VAL A 171 0.05 15.11 -0.88
CA VAL A 171 -1.30 15.27 -1.46
C VAL A 171 -1.39 16.66 -2.07
N PRO A 172 -1.83 16.82 -3.34
CA PRO A 172 -2.03 18.15 -3.91
C PRO A 172 -2.96 19.01 -3.05
N GLY A 173 -2.62 20.29 -2.88
CA GLY A 173 -3.32 21.19 -1.96
C GLY A 173 -4.67 21.70 -2.48
N ASP A 174 -4.93 21.55 -3.78
CA ASP A 174 -6.02 22.22 -4.51
C ASP A 174 -7.06 21.26 -5.10
N ILE A 175 -6.84 19.94 -4.99
CA ILE A 175 -7.80 18.93 -5.44
C ILE A 175 -9.08 18.96 -4.60
N VAL A 176 -10.17 18.50 -5.21
CA VAL A 176 -11.44 18.34 -4.52
C VAL A 176 -11.32 17.36 -3.33
N GLN A 177 -11.98 17.67 -2.22
CA GLN A 177 -12.08 16.76 -1.08
C GLN A 177 -12.85 15.46 -1.42
N GLY A 178 -12.72 14.45 -0.57
CA GLY A 178 -13.51 13.21 -0.59
C GLY A 178 -12.64 11.95 -0.67
N ASP A 179 -13.24 10.82 -1.03
CA ASP A 179 -12.54 9.54 -1.15
C ASP A 179 -11.62 9.45 -2.37
N TYR A 180 -10.41 8.93 -2.13
CA TYR A 180 -9.38 8.67 -3.13
C TYR A 180 -8.74 7.30 -2.92
N LEU A 181 -8.38 6.66 -4.03
CA LEU A 181 -7.35 5.62 -4.05
C LEU A 181 -5.99 6.27 -4.35
N VAL A 182 -4.95 5.84 -3.64
CA VAL A 182 -3.58 6.31 -3.84
C VAL A 182 -2.69 5.14 -4.20
N ARG A 183 -2.27 5.08 -5.47
CA ARG A 183 -1.50 3.98 -6.06
C ARG A 183 -0.02 4.30 -6.05
N THR A 184 0.78 3.45 -5.43
CA THR A 184 2.24 3.46 -5.58
C THR A 184 2.68 2.50 -6.67
N GLU A 185 3.73 2.85 -7.39
CA GLU A 185 4.32 2.06 -8.46
C GLU A 185 5.84 2.05 -8.31
N LEU A 186 6.42 0.87 -8.17
CA LEU A 186 7.84 0.62 -8.36
C LEU A 186 8.00 -0.25 -9.61
N LEU A 187 8.93 0.12 -10.49
CA LEU A 187 9.28 -0.70 -11.65
C LEU A 187 10.74 -1.14 -11.51
N ALA A 188 10.97 -2.44 -11.47
CA ALA A 188 12.30 -3.03 -11.53
C ALA A 188 12.65 -3.37 -12.99
N LEU A 189 13.81 -2.89 -13.44
CA LEU A 189 14.27 -3.01 -14.83
C LEU A 189 15.39 -4.04 -15.01
N HIS A 190 15.70 -4.82 -13.97
CA HIS A 190 16.86 -5.72 -13.98
C HIS A 190 16.81 -6.81 -15.05
N ASN A 191 15.61 -7.19 -15.50
CA ASN A 191 15.36 -8.11 -16.63
C ASN A 191 14.57 -7.44 -17.78
N ALA A 192 14.47 -6.10 -17.80
CA ALA A 192 13.68 -5.40 -18.81
C ALA A 192 14.22 -5.57 -20.25
N ASP A 193 15.52 -5.83 -20.42
CA ASP A 193 16.16 -6.07 -21.72
C ASP A 193 16.36 -7.56 -22.05
N ALA A 194 15.82 -8.46 -21.23
CA ALA A 194 15.88 -9.90 -21.47
C ALA A 194 15.13 -10.30 -22.76
N ASN A 195 15.27 -11.57 -23.16
CA ASN A 195 14.55 -12.12 -24.31
C ASN A 195 13.80 -13.41 -23.91
N PRO A 196 12.47 -13.34 -23.65
CA PRO A 196 11.61 -12.16 -23.77
C PRO A 196 11.87 -11.09 -22.68
N PRO A 197 11.56 -9.80 -22.93
CA PRO A 197 11.64 -8.74 -21.92
C PRO A 197 10.75 -9.02 -20.70
N ASP A 198 11.28 -8.77 -19.49
CA ASP A 198 10.57 -8.99 -18.23
C ASP A 198 10.71 -7.78 -17.27
N PRO A 199 10.02 -6.66 -17.55
CA PRO A 199 9.87 -5.57 -16.59
C PRO A 199 8.94 -5.98 -15.45
N GLN A 200 9.32 -5.68 -14.20
CA GLN A 200 8.59 -6.14 -13.02
C GLN A 200 8.00 -4.97 -12.24
N PHE A 201 6.67 -4.92 -12.17
CA PHE A 201 5.95 -3.89 -11.41
C PHE A 201 5.54 -4.38 -10.03
N TYR A 202 5.77 -3.53 -9.03
CA TYR A 202 5.25 -3.69 -7.67
C TYR A 202 4.32 -2.53 -7.39
N VAL A 203 3.03 -2.83 -7.22
CA VAL A 203 1.98 -1.82 -7.10
C VAL A 203 1.10 -2.15 -5.90
N GLY A 204 0.55 -1.11 -5.28
CA GLY A 204 -0.37 -1.24 -4.16
C GLY A 204 -1.16 0.05 -3.99
N CYS A 205 -2.31 -0.04 -3.33
CA CYS A 205 -3.20 1.10 -3.15
C CYS A 205 -3.56 1.36 -1.70
N ALA A 206 -3.51 2.63 -1.30
CA ALA A 206 -4.12 3.11 -0.07
C ALA A 206 -5.50 3.71 -0.32
N GLN A 207 -6.40 3.56 0.65
CA GLN A 207 -7.71 4.19 0.71
C GLN A 207 -7.62 5.43 1.59
N VAL A 208 -7.80 6.62 1.00
CA VAL A 208 -7.59 7.89 1.70
C VAL A 208 -8.80 8.80 1.52
N PHE A 209 -9.28 9.37 2.62
CA PHE A 209 -10.27 10.45 2.58
C PHE A 209 -9.52 11.79 2.67
N VAL A 210 -9.51 12.55 1.58
CA VAL A 210 -8.87 13.87 1.52
C VAL A 210 -9.82 14.92 2.11
N GLN A 211 -9.39 15.57 3.18
CA GLN A 211 -10.11 16.62 3.90
C GLN A 211 -9.66 18.02 3.44
N GLY A 212 -10.63 18.90 3.19
CA GLY A 212 -10.36 20.25 2.70
C GLY A 212 -9.80 20.23 1.27
N GLY A 213 -8.99 21.22 0.92
CA GLY A 213 -8.45 21.37 -0.43
C GLY A 213 -9.18 22.43 -1.24
N GLY A 214 -9.30 22.20 -2.55
CA GLY A 214 -9.89 23.16 -3.49
C GLY A 214 -10.99 22.55 -4.35
N SER A 215 -11.10 23.02 -5.58
CA SER A 215 -12.08 22.55 -6.56
C SER A 215 -11.43 21.92 -7.79
N ALA A 216 -10.10 21.70 -7.75
CA ALA A 216 -9.38 21.17 -8.90
C ALA A 216 -9.78 19.73 -9.18
N LYS A 217 -9.96 19.44 -10.47
CA LYS A 217 -10.17 18.11 -11.05
C LYS A 217 -9.04 17.89 -12.06
N PRO A 218 -7.93 17.25 -11.66
CA PRO A 218 -6.81 16.99 -12.56
C PRO A 218 -7.25 16.21 -13.81
N GLU A 219 -6.55 16.40 -14.92
CA GLU A 219 -6.73 15.53 -16.09
C GLU A 219 -6.31 14.10 -15.73
N THR A 220 -7.12 13.13 -16.17
CA THR A 220 -6.98 11.72 -15.79
C THR A 220 -6.53 10.86 -16.95
N VAL A 221 -6.00 9.70 -16.60
CA VAL A 221 -5.67 8.59 -17.49
C VAL A 221 -6.27 7.29 -16.97
N SER A 222 -6.37 6.30 -17.86
CA SER A 222 -6.72 4.93 -17.49
C SER A 222 -5.51 4.14 -17.01
N ILE A 223 -5.61 3.54 -15.82
CA ILE A 223 -4.72 2.48 -15.36
C ILE A 223 -5.56 1.22 -15.15
N GLY A 224 -5.34 0.21 -15.98
CA GLY A 224 -6.09 -1.04 -15.99
C GLY A 224 -5.62 -1.95 -17.12
N GLU A 225 -6.53 -2.75 -17.67
CA GLU A 225 -6.23 -3.70 -18.73
C GLU A 225 -5.65 -2.97 -19.96
N GLY A 226 -4.53 -3.46 -20.48
CA GLY A 226 -3.83 -2.93 -21.64
C GLY A 226 -3.09 -1.61 -21.43
N THR A 227 -3.19 -0.98 -20.26
CA THR A 227 -2.50 0.29 -19.97
C THR A 227 -0.99 0.16 -20.20
N TYR A 228 -0.38 -0.91 -19.70
CA TYR A 228 1.05 -1.19 -19.90
C TYR A 228 1.24 -2.34 -20.87
N HIS A 229 2.12 -2.16 -21.84
CA HIS A 229 2.48 -3.16 -22.84
C HIS A 229 3.88 -2.85 -23.40
N LEU A 230 4.61 -3.87 -23.87
CA LEU A 230 6.00 -3.70 -24.31
C LEU A 230 6.12 -2.86 -25.60
N ASP A 231 5.14 -2.98 -26.50
CA ASP A 231 5.15 -2.30 -27.80
C ASP A 231 4.98 -0.79 -27.64
N GLY A 232 5.92 0.01 -28.13
CA GLY A 232 5.83 1.47 -28.06
C GLY A 232 6.07 2.08 -26.67
N MET A 233 6.44 1.27 -25.66
CA MET A 233 6.84 1.75 -24.33
C MET A 233 8.32 1.43 -24.04
N PRO A 234 9.27 2.19 -24.63
CA PRO A 234 10.70 1.91 -24.49
C PRO A 234 11.24 1.97 -23.05
N GLY A 235 10.51 2.60 -22.12
CA GLY A 235 10.84 2.58 -20.70
C GLY A 235 10.71 1.18 -20.08
N LEU A 236 9.83 0.33 -20.61
CA LEU A 236 9.58 -1.03 -20.11
C LEU A 236 10.57 -2.06 -20.68
N THR A 237 11.36 -1.68 -21.67
CA THR A 237 12.41 -2.52 -22.28
C THR A 237 13.79 -1.89 -22.17
N PHE A 238 13.95 -0.98 -21.20
CA PHE A 238 15.15 -0.18 -21.04
C PHE A 238 16.32 -1.00 -20.47
N ASN A 239 17.43 -1.05 -21.20
CA ASN A 239 18.66 -1.71 -20.74
C ASN A 239 19.44 -0.82 -19.75
N ILE A 240 19.38 -1.17 -18.46
CA ILE A 240 20.10 -0.47 -17.40
C ILE A 240 21.61 -0.79 -17.34
N TYR A 241 22.08 -1.77 -18.12
CA TYR A 241 23.46 -2.25 -18.13
C TYR A 241 24.31 -1.65 -19.27
N ASP A 242 23.69 -0.93 -20.21
CA ASP A 242 24.40 -0.22 -21.28
C ASP A 242 25.50 0.70 -20.71
N GLN A 243 26.65 0.77 -21.38
CA GLN A 243 27.78 1.61 -21.00
C GLN A 243 28.18 2.55 -22.16
N PRO A 244 27.88 3.86 -22.08
CA PRO A 244 27.12 4.53 -21.03
C PRO A 244 25.61 4.21 -21.12
N MET A 245 24.92 4.26 -19.97
CA MET A 245 23.47 4.09 -19.89
C MET A 245 22.77 5.17 -20.73
N LYS A 246 21.78 4.78 -21.53
CA LYS A 246 21.07 5.68 -22.47
C LYS A 246 20.11 6.65 -21.75
N LEU A 247 20.66 7.69 -21.15
CA LEU A 247 19.89 8.70 -20.41
C LEU A 247 19.47 9.89 -21.32
N PRO A 248 18.36 10.58 -21.02
CA PRO A 248 17.43 10.32 -19.91
C PRO A 248 16.60 9.05 -20.11
N TYR A 249 16.21 8.42 -19.00
CA TYR A 249 15.29 7.28 -19.03
C TYR A 249 13.99 7.63 -19.79
N PRO A 250 13.51 6.79 -20.73
CA PRO A 250 12.27 7.05 -21.45
C PRO A 250 11.05 6.96 -20.52
N MET A 251 10.57 8.13 -20.09
CA MET A 251 9.40 8.26 -19.22
C MET A 251 8.17 7.61 -19.85
N PHE A 252 7.36 6.94 -19.03
CA PHE A 252 6.06 6.41 -19.38
C PHE A 252 4.96 6.94 -18.45
N GLY A 253 3.71 6.86 -18.90
CA GLY A 253 2.55 7.44 -18.23
C GLY A 253 2.42 8.97 -18.36
N PRO A 254 1.41 9.59 -17.73
CA PRO A 254 1.16 11.02 -17.82
C PRO A 254 2.24 11.83 -17.08
N LYS A 255 2.24 13.15 -17.29
CA LYS A 255 3.05 14.07 -16.47
C LYS A 255 2.52 14.16 -15.05
N VAL A 256 3.39 14.54 -14.12
CA VAL A 256 2.99 14.87 -12.73
C VAL A 256 2.10 16.11 -12.73
N TYR A 257 0.91 15.99 -12.17
CA TYR A 257 -0.01 17.10 -11.90
C TYR A 257 0.67 18.17 -11.04
N GLN A 258 0.66 19.43 -11.49
CA GLN A 258 1.05 20.57 -10.65
C GLN A 258 -0.20 21.32 -10.18
N SER A 259 -0.25 21.64 -8.89
CA SER A 259 -1.33 22.48 -8.37
C SER A 259 -1.41 23.81 -9.12
N GLY A 260 -2.62 24.21 -9.49
CA GLY A 260 -2.90 25.37 -10.35
C GLY A 260 -2.95 25.08 -11.86
N GLU A 261 -2.63 23.87 -12.32
CA GLU A 261 -2.75 23.48 -13.74
C GLU A 261 -4.14 22.95 -14.12
N ALA A 262 -5.00 22.62 -13.15
CA ALA A 262 -6.34 22.12 -13.44
C ALA A 262 -7.22 23.18 -14.12
N ASN A 263 -8.09 22.73 -15.04
CA ASN A 263 -9.13 23.57 -15.63
C ASN A 263 -10.03 24.15 -14.51
N VAL A 264 -9.77 25.40 -14.15
CA VAL A 264 -10.60 26.15 -13.21
C VAL A 264 -11.96 26.35 -13.90
N ALA A 265 -12.97 25.59 -13.50
CA ALA A 265 -14.34 25.99 -13.78
C ALA A 265 -14.53 27.40 -13.20
N ALA A 266 -14.73 28.38 -14.09
CA ALA A 266 -14.67 29.81 -13.81
C ALA A 266 -15.31 30.20 -12.46
N ASN A 267 -14.55 30.90 -11.60
CA ASN A 267 -15.00 31.82 -10.53
C ASN A 267 -16.40 31.58 -9.92
N VAL A 268 -16.74 30.33 -9.59
CA VAL A 268 -17.84 30.08 -8.66
C VAL A 268 -17.18 30.01 -7.30
N LYS A 269 -17.49 30.97 -6.43
CA LYS A 269 -17.37 30.79 -4.98
C LYS A 269 -18.34 29.67 -4.59
N VAL A 270 -17.99 28.41 -4.89
CA VAL A 270 -18.66 27.28 -4.29
C VAL A 270 -18.08 27.23 -2.90
N ALA A 271 -18.87 27.64 -1.91
CA ALA A 271 -18.71 27.08 -0.58
C ALA A 271 -18.94 25.58 -0.77
N SER A 272 -17.90 24.80 -1.05
CA SER A 272 -18.01 23.35 -1.04
C SER A 272 -18.34 23.01 0.41
N ALA A 273 -19.55 22.48 0.63
CA ALA A 273 -19.89 21.95 1.94
C ALA A 273 -18.78 20.97 2.32
N GLN A 274 -18.09 21.23 3.42
CA GLN A 274 -16.97 20.40 3.85
C GLN A 274 -17.49 18.97 4.05
N GLN A 275 -17.02 18.05 3.22
CA GLN A 275 -17.40 16.66 3.33
C GLN A 275 -16.68 16.10 4.54
N VAL A 276 -17.44 15.42 5.39
CA VAL A 276 -16.91 14.68 6.52
C VAL A 276 -16.86 13.22 6.09
N GLN A 277 -15.76 12.54 6.37
CA GLN A 277 -15.62 11.11 6.15
C GLN A 277 -16.77 10.37 6.85
N GLN A 278 -17.60 9.66 6.08
CA GLN A 278 -18.70 8.85 6.63
C GLN A 278 -18.37 7.36 6.68
N HIS A 279 -17.57 6.89 5.72
CA HIS A 279 -17.22 5.47 5.58
C HIS A 279 -15.75 5.23 5.92
N GLY A 280 -15.40 3.98 6.22
CA GLY A 280 -14.01 3.60 6.48
C GLY A 280 -13.45 4.00 7.85
N LEU A 281 -14.28 4.52 8.75
CA LEU A 281 -13.86 4.93 10.08
C LEU A 281 -13.44 3.71 10.93
N LYS A 282 -12.58 3.93 11.94
CA LYS A 282 -12.36 2.92 13.00
C LYS A 282 -13.72 2.65 13.63
N PRO A 283 -14.20 1.39 13.67
CA PRO A 283 -15.46 1.09 14.34
C PRO A 283 -15.44 1.57 15.79
N GLU A 284 -16.55 2.17 16.24
CA GLU A 284 -16.70 2.55 17.64
C GLU A 284 -16.67 1.31 18.53
N GLY A 285 -16.06 1.41 19.72
CA GLY A 285 -15.90 0.28 20.64
C GLY A 285 -14.80 -0.71 20.25
N CYS A 286 -14.01 -0.40 19.23
CA CYS A 286 -12.88 -1.22 18.83
C CYS A 286 -11.75 -1.19 19.87
N ILE A 287 -11.49 -2.34 20.49
CA ILE A 287 -10.50 -2.50 21.56
C ILE A 287 -9.21 -3.20 21.10
N LEU A 288 -9.14 -3.71 19.87
CA LEU A 288 -7.92 -4.27 19.30
C LEU A 288 -7.92 -4.06 17.79
N VAL A 289 -6.93 -3.34 17.27
CA VAL A 289 -6.73 -3.17 15.82
C VAL A 289 -5.53 -4.00 15.38
N ARG A 290 -5.75 -4.95 14.47
CA ARG A 290 -4.64 -5.66 13.79
C ARG A 290 -4.30 -4.98 12.48
N ASP A 291 -5.31 -4.84 11.64
CA ASP A 291 -5.26 -4.21 10.33
C ASP A 291 -6.61 -3.49 10.14
N ASN A 292 -7.36 -3.84 9.10
CA ASN A 292 -8.74 -3.43 8.92
C ASN A 292 -9.71 -4.22 9.83
N TRP A 293 -9.27 -5.35 10.39
CA TRP A 293 -9.99 -6.10 11.41
C TRP A 293 -9.94 -5.41 12.78
N CYS A 294 -11.06 -5.52 13.48
CA CYS A 294 -11.26 -4.97 14.81
C CYS A 294 -11.79 -6.05 15.77
N GLY A 295 -11.17 -6.17 16.94
CA GLY A 295 -11.70 -6.90 18.08
C GLY A 295 -12.60 -6.02 18.95
N PHE A 296 -13.77 -6.56 19.30
CA PHE A 296 -14.78 -5.91 20.14
C PHE A 296 -14.92 -6.62 21.47
N GLU A 297 -15.18 -5.85 22.53
CA GLU A 297 -15.39 -6.40 23.87
C GLU A 297 -16.50 -7.46 23.87
N VAL A 298 -16.26 -8.57 24.59
CA VAL A 298 -17.23 -9.64 24.75
C VAL A 298 -18.27 -9.27 25.82
N PRO A 299 -19.44 -9.94 25.87
CA PRO A 299 -20.44 -9.63 26.88
C PRO A 299 -19.88 -9.69 28.31
N GLU A 300 -20.38 -8.81 29.17
CA GLU A 300 -20.16 -8.92 30.60
C GLU A 300 -20.87 -10.16 31.15
N TYR A 301 -20.25 -10.78 32.14
CA TYR A 301 -20.79 -11.96 32.79
C TYR A 301 -20.63 -11.89 34.31
N SER A 302 -21.62 -12.47 35.00
CA SER A 302 -21.69 -12.62 36.46
C SER A 302 -22.12 -14.04 36.86
N THR A 303 -22.20 -14.98 35.90
CA THR A 303 -22.66 -16.36 36.06
C THR A 303 -21.77 -17.30 35.26
N GLU A 304 -21.75 -18.58 35.63
CA GLU A 304 -20.99 -19.62 34.94
C GLU A 304 -21.36 -19.71 33.44
N ASP A 305 -22.65 -19.84 33.14
CA ASP A 305 -23.15 -19.88 31.76
C ASP A 305 -22.78 -18.62 30.97
N GLY A 306 -22.84 -17.45 31.61
CA GLY A 306 -22.46 -16.18 30.99
C GLY A 306 -20.96 -16.10 30.68
N CYS A 307 -20.13 -16.66 31.57
CA CYS A 307 -18.68 -16.72 31.42
C CYS A 307 -18.31 -17.55 30.19
N TRP A 308 -18.83 -18.78 30.11
CA TRP A 308 -18.55 -19.67 28.98
C TRP A 308 -19.14 -19.16 27.65
N SER A 309 -20.31 -18.53 27.66
CA SER A 309 -20.85 -17.87 26.46
C SER A 309 -20.00 -16.68 25.99
N SER A 310 -19.36 -15.97 26.92
CA SER A 310 -18.45 -14.87 26.58
C SER A 310 -17.10 -15.36 26.09
N SER A 311 -16.60 -16.48 26.64
CA SER A 311 -15.44 -17.20 26.13
C SER A 311 -15.66 -17.63 24.67
N GLU A 312 -16.77 -18.30 24.36
CA GLU A 312 -17.11 -18.75 23.00
C GLU A 312 -17.05 -17.60 21.99
N LYS A 313 -17.69 -16.47 22.29
CA LYS A 313 -17.65 -15.25 21.47
C LYS A 313 -16.26 -14.63 21.35
N CYS A 314 -15.42 -14.78 22.38
CA CYS A 314 -14.02 -14.35 22.31
C CYS A 314 -13.27 -15.19 21.27
N TRP A 315 -13.43 -16.52 21.34
CA TRP A 315 -12.76 -17.47 20.45
C TRP A 315 -13.27 -17.37 19.01
N GLU A 316 -14.55 -17.09 18.77
CA GLU A 316 -15.06 -16.75 17.43
C GLU A 316 -14.31 -15.56 16.81
N GLN A 317 -14.07 -14.50 17.61
CA GLN A 317 -13.28 -13.35 17.17
C GLN A 317 -11.79 -13.70 16.99
N SER A 318 -11.24 -14.60 17.80
CA SER A 318 -9.88 -15.14 17.62
C SER A 318 -9.75 -15.84 16.26
N ASP A 319 -10.68 -16.75 15.94
CA ASP A 319 -10.68 -17.49 14.69
C ASP A 319 -10.77 -16.54 13.49
N MET A 320 -11.65 -15.55 13.55
CA MET A 320 -11.71 -14.50 12.52
C MET A 320 -10.39 -13.73 12.42
N CYS A 321 -9.72 -13.45 13.54
CA CYS A 321 -8.43 -12.81 13.51
C CYS A 321 -7.43 -13.68 12.70
N TRP A 322 -7.17 -14.91 13.10
CA TRP A 322 -6.18 -15.74 12.43
C TRP A 322 -6.50 -16.02 10.96
N ASN A 323 -7.76 -16.31 10.65
CA ASN A 323 -8.18 -16.70 9.29
C ASN A 323 -8.19 -15.53 8.29
N THR A 324 -8.18 -14.28 8.76
CA THR A 324 -8.25 -13.10 7.88
C THR A 324 -6.98 -12.26 7.89
N ALA A 325 -5.96 -12.65 8.65
CA ALA A 325 -4.71 -11.92 8.78
C ALA A 325 -4.07 -11.63 7.43
N LEU A 326 -3.57 -10.39 7.28
CA LEU A 326 -2.81 -9.99 6.11
C LEU A 326 -1.37 -10.51 6.18
N PRO A 327 -0.64 -10.53 5.05
CA PRO A 327 0.76 -10.95 5.02
C PRO A 327 1.69 -10.15 5.93
N THR A 328 1.27 -8.98 6.41
CA THR A 328 1.99 -8.18 7.41
C THR A 328 2.07 -8.82 8.79
N GLY A 329 1.47 -9.99 8.98
CA GLY A 329 1.62 -10.81 10.16
C GLY A 329 0.37 -10.85 11.03
N ASN A 330 0.38 -11.79 11.97
CA ASN A 330 -0.76 -12.14 12.81
C ASN A 330 -0.43 -12.08 14.31
N SER A 331 0.70 -11.49 14.69
CA SER A 331 1.14 -11.39 16.10
C SER A 331 0.12 -10.70 17.00
N VAL A 332 -0.67 -9.76 16.46
CA VAL A 332 -1.77 -9.10 17.19
C VAL A 332 -2.91 -10.08 17.53
N CYS A 333 -3.11 -11.15 16.74
CA CYS A 333 -4.10 -12.18 17.06
C CYS A 333 -3.72 -12.98 18.31
N GLN A 334 -2.42 -13.08 18.64
CA GLN A 334 -1.98 -13.67 19.90
C GLN A 334 -2.48 -12.83 21.10
N VAL A 335 -2.43 -11.49 21.01
CA VAL A 335 -2.95 -10.60 22.06
C VAL A 335 -4.44 -10.85 22.31
N TRP A 336 -5.20 -11.14 21.25
CA TRP A 336 -6.62 -11.50 21.39
C TRP A 336 -6.80 -12.89 22.02
N GLN A 337 -6.01 -13.89 21.59
CA GLN A 337 -6.04 -15.22 22.20
C GLN A 337 -5.74 -15.18 23.69
N ASP A 338 -4.76 -14.37 24.10
CA ASP A 338 -4.41 -14.21 25.51
C ASP A 338 -5.61 -13.66 26.31
N LYS A 339 -6.40 -12.76 25.73
CA LYS A 339 -7.68 -12.30 26.33
C LYS A 339 -8.67 -13.45 26.47
N CYS A 340 -8.82 -14.29 25.45
CA CYS A 340 -9.76 -15.42 25.49
C CYS A 340 -9.33 -16.48 26.49
N SER A 341 -8.03 -16.81 26.54
CA SER A 341 -7.46 -17.71 27.55
C SER A 341 -7.65 -17.18 28.97
N ALA A 342 -7.54 -15.86 29.19
CA ALA A 342 -7.82 -15.26 30.50
C ALA A 342 -9.29 -15.39 30.92
N ILE A 343 -10.23 -15.37 29.97
CA ILE A 343 -11.66 -15.65 30.24
C ILE A 343 -11.83 -17.12 30.60
N ASP A 344 -11.23 -18.06 29.85
CA ASP A 344 -11.29 -19.50 30.14
C ASP A 344 -10.74 -19.83 31.52
N GLU A 345 -9.63 -19.20 31.92
CA GLU A 345 -9.03 -19.35 33.25
C GLU A 345 -9.97 -18.83 34.35
N ALA A 346 -10.62 -17.68 34.13
CA ALA A 346 -11.63 -17.13 35.05
C ALA A 346 -12.82 -18.09 35.19
N CYS A 347 -13.39 -18.58 34.08
CA CYS A 347 -14.50 -19.52 34.11
C CYS A 347 -14.11 -20.84 34.81
N SER A 348 -12.94 -21.39 34.50
CA SER A 348 -12.45 -22.66 35.06
C SER A 348 -12.15 -22.58 36.55
N SER A 349 -11.78 -21.40 37.06
CA SER A 349 -11.50 -21.16 38.48
C SER A 349 -12.74 -20.77 39.29
N GLY A 350 -13.90 -20.62 38.66
CA GLY A 350 -15.14 -20.19 39.30
C GLY A 350 -15.24 -18.67 39.51
N ASP A 351 -14.34 -17.88 38.91
CA ASP A 351 -14.46 -16.42 38.89
C ASP A 351 -15.34 -15.98 37.72
N TYR A 352 -16.62 -15.82 38.02
CA TYR A 352 -17.61 -15.43 37.03
C TYR A 352 -17.82 -13.91 36.95
N ASN A 353 -16.89 -13.07 37.41
CA ASN A 353 -17.00 -11.62 37.28
C ASN A 353 -16.06 -11.11 36.17
N GLY A 354 -16.58 -10.90 34.96
CA GLY A 354 -15.73 -10.48 33.85
C GLY A 354 -16.47 -9.84 32.68
N PRO A 355 -15.79 -9.64 31.52
CA PRO A 355 -14.48 -10.18 31.16
C PRO A 355 -13.29 -9.44 31.83
N PRO A 356 -12.13 -10.09 32.01
CA PRO A 356 -10.90 -9.43 32.40
C PRO A 356 -10.54 -8.30 31.43
N ASN A 357 -9.96 -7.22 31.96
CA ASN A 357 -9.53 -6.05 31.18
C ASN A 357 -10.66 -5.37 30.38
N LYS A 358 -11.92 -5.49 30.84
CA LYS A 358 -13.09 -4.89 30.20
C LYS A 358 -12.86 -3.44 29.78
N GLY A 359 -13.04 -3.16 28.49
CA GLY A 359 -12.97 -1.81 27.93
C GLY A 359 -11.56 -1.21 27.80
N LYS A 360 -10.50 -1.99 28.03
CA LYS A 360 -9.13 -1.55 27.74
C LYS A 360 -8.84 -1.68 26.24
N ASP A 361 -8.13 -0.70 25.67
CA ASP A 361 -7.54 -0.83 24.33
C ASP A 361 -6.30 -1.74 24.44
N LEU A 362 -6.36 -2.87 23.76
CA LEU A 362 -5.35 -3.91 23.68
C LEU A 362 -4.47 -3.76 22.43
N THR A 363 -4.73 -2.76 21.58
CA THR A 363 -3.92 -2.48 20.38
C THR A 363 -2.47 -2.20 20.78
N PRO A 364 -1.50 -3.01 20.30
CA PRO A 364 -0.10 -2.74 20.55
C PRO A 364 0.28 -1.34 20.04
N PRO A 365 1.13 -0.58 20.76
CA PRO A 365 1.59 0.72 20.30
C PRO A 365 2.24 0.62 18.93
N LEU A 366 1.80 1.48 18.00
CA LEU A 366 2.37 1.53 16.66
C LEU A 366 3.79 2.10 16.70
N LYS A 367 4.67 1.52 15.87
CA LYS A 367 6.05 1.98 15.74
C LYS A 367 6.07 3.38 15.12
N ALA A 368 6.91 4.26 15.66
CA ALA A 368 7.19 5.54 15.03
C ALA A 368 7.90 5.32 13.68
N ILE A 369 7.72 6.27 12.76
CA ILE A 369 8.43 6.26 11.48
C ILE A 369 9.95 6.23 11.70
N GLN A 370 10.65 5.34 10.99
CA GLN A 370 12.09 5.15 11.15
C GLN A 370 12.90 5.82 10.02
N GLY A 371 12.36 5.83 8.80
CA GLY A 371 13.00 6.49 7.65
C GLY A 371 12.75 7.99 7.55
N SER A 372 13.42 8.63 6.58
CA SER A 372 13.20 10.04 6.26
C SER A 372 11.84 10.25 5.60
N THR A 373 11.19 11.36 5.95
CA THR A 373 9.93 11.83 5.35
C THR A 373 10.16 12.81 4.19
N LYS A 374 11.42 12.99 3.78
CA LYS A 374 11.77 13.87 2.68
C LYS A 374 11.29 13.26 1.37
N VAL A 375 10.44 14.00 0.65
CA VAL A 375 10.05 13.66 -0.73
C VAL A 375 11.32 13.62 -1.59
N PHE A 376 11.57 12.51 -2.29
CA PHE A 376 12.72 12.44 -3.20
C PHE A 376 12.49 13.41 -4.36
N THR A 377 13.60 14.03 -4.80
CA THR A 377 13.58 14.99 -5.90
C THR A 377 14.78 14.75 -6.79
N SER A 378 14.56 14.58 -8.08
CA SER A 378 15.61 14.72 -9.09
C SER A 378 16.00 16.20 -9.18
N THR A 379 17.27 16.50 -8.92
CA THR A 379 17.79 17.85 -9.17
C THR A 379 18.11 18.00 -10.65
N THR A 380 17.09 18.20 -11.48
CA THR A 380 17.34 18.70 -12.83
C THR A 380 17.83 20.13 -12.73
N LYS A 381 19.15 20.35 -12.73
CA LYS A 381 19.72 21.66 -13.05
C LYS A 381 19.27 22.00 -14.46
N ARG A 382 18.11 22.65 -14.61
CA ARG A 382 17.80 23.44 -15.80
C ARG A 382 18.86 24.53 -15.87
N ALA A 383 19.93 24.27 -16.59
CA ALA A 383 20.87 25.29 -17.01
C ALA A 383 20.12 26.22 -17.98
N HIS A 384 19.34 27.16 -17.43
CA HIS A 384 18.91 28.34 -18.17
C HIS A 384 20.16 29.21 -18.38
N ARG A 385 20.95 28.85 -19.38
CA ARG A 385 21.98 29.72 -19.92
C ARG A 385 21.25 30.85 -20.63
N ALA A 386 20.94 31.91 -19.90
CA ALA A 386 20.50 33.16 -20.47
C ALA A 386 21.56 33.61 -21.48
N ARG A 387 21.25 33.47 -22.78
CA ARG A 387 22.00 34.14 -23.85
C ARG A 387 21.78 35.64 -23.65
N ARG A 388 22.70 36.30 -22.95
CA ARG A 388 22.89 37.75 -23.08
C ARG A 388 23.33 37.99 -24.51
N GLY A 389 22.43 38.49 -25.35
CA GLY A 389 22.79 39.09 -26.62
C GLY A 389 23.71 40.29 -26.35
N HIS A 390 24.93 40.24 -26.87
CA HIS A 390 25.71 41.43 -27.15
C HIS A 390 25.34 41.86 -28.57
N GLY A 391 24.52 42.88 -28.68
CA GLY A 391 24.46 43.71 -29.87
C GLY A 391 25.60 44.73 -29.77
N HIS A 392 26.50 44.68 -30.74
CA HIS A 392 27.39 45.78 -31.09
C HIS A 392 26.94 46.35 -32.42
#